data_AF-A0A383DVC2-F1
#
_entry.id   AF-A0A383DVC2-F1
#
_cell.length_a   1.000
_cell.length_b   1.000
_cell.length_c   1.000
_cell.angle_alpha   90.00
_cell.angle_beta   90.00
_cell.angle_gamma   90.00
#
_symmetry.space_group_name_H-M   'P 1'
#
loop_
_entity.id
_entity.type
_entity.pdbx_description
1 polymer ?
#
loop_
_entity_poly.entity_id
_entity_poly.type
_entity_poly.pdbx_seq_one_letter_code
_entity_poly.pdbx_strand_id
1 'polypeptide(L)'
;AYLPMAWVGDNVFSIGQAYVLGFCVNCPENRDTVLNDLKEIGPTYYFAPPAIFESLLTRVMIRMEDAGWMKRKMFNYFMEHSRRVGTDILDRKPVSFIDRMIYALGSLMVYEPLKNNLGFTRLKLAYTAGEAIGPEIFTFFRSLGINIKQLYGQTEATVFICVQPDGEVMADTVGKMAPGVELKIADDGEVFYRSPGVFQEYFNNPEATSKTKSEDGWVATGDAGILQDNGHLM
;
A
#
# COMPACT_ATOMS: atom_id res chain seq x y z
N ALA A 1 -3.53 6.59 13.13
CA ALA A 1 -2.76 7.83 12.96
C ALA A 1 -1.50 7.78 13.81
N TYR A 2 -0.37 7.37 13.25
CA TYR A 2 0.92 7.35 13.96
C TYR A 2 2.03 8.10 13.21
N LEU A 3 1.73 8.50 11.97
CA LEU A 3 2.60 9.31 11.14
C LEU A 3 2.43 10.79 11.52
N PRO A 4 3.38 11.67 11.19
CA PRO A 4 3.25 13.08 11.52
C PRO A 4 2.05 13.70 10.79
N MET A 5 1.15 14.38 11.53
CA MET A 5 -0.02 15.07 10.91
C MET A 5 0.37 16.16 9.91
N ALA A 6 1.60 16.68 9.97
CA ALA A 6 2.13 17.62 8.98
C ALA A 6 2.37 16.96 7.61
N TRP A 7 2.46 15.64 7.57
CA TRP A 7 2.58 14.89 6.33
C TRP A 7 1.19 14.64 5.73
N VAL A 8 1.02 15.01 4.47
CA VAL A 8 -0.27 15.03 3.76
C VAL A 8 -1.00 13.69 3.82
N GLY A 9 -0.27 12.57 3.77
CA GLY A 9 -0.87 11.24 3.85
C GLY A 9 -1.59 11.01 5.18
N ASP A 10 -0.95 11.32 6.32
CA ASP A 10 -1.60 11.14 7.62
C ASP A 10 -2.79 12.09 7.77
N ASN A 11 -2.66 13.34 7.32
CA ASN A 11 -3.76 14.30 7.34
C ASN A 11 -4.97 13.79 6.53
N VAL A 12 -4.76 13.39 5.28
CA VAL A 12 -5.85 12.93 4.40
C VAL A 12 -6.44 11.62 4.89
N PHE A 13 -5.64 10.64 5.29
CA PHE A 13 -6.13 9.31 5.70
C PHE A 13 -6.70 9.29 7.13
N SER A 14 -6.10 10.01 8.07
CA SER A 14 -6.53 9.99 9.47
C SER A 14 -7.57 11.07 9.80
N ILE A 15 -7.59 12.19 9.09
CA ILE A 15 -8.56 13.28 9.34
C ILE A 15 -9.56 13.32 8.19
N GLY A 16 -9.12 13.67 6.98
CA GLY A 16 -10.01 13.92 5.84
C GLY A 16 -10.97 12.76 5.55
N GLN A 17 -10.44 11.57 5.32
CA GLN A 17 -11.23 10.37 5.03
C GLN A 17 -12.08 9.93 6.22
N ALA A 18 -11.61 10.09 7.45
CA ALA A 18 -12.38 9.74 8.63
C ALA A 18 -13.64 10.61 8.76
N TYR A 19 -13.55 11.91 8.46
CA TYR A 19 -14.70 12.81 8.44
C TYR A 19 -15.69 12.50 7.31
N VAL A 20 -15.21 12.05 6.15
CA VAL A 20 -16.07 11.74 5.00
C VAL A 20 -16.73 10.36 5.11
N LEU A 21 -15.98 9.34 5.57
CA LEU A 21 -16.42 7.94 5.59
C LEU A 21 -16.90 7.47 6.97
N GLY A 22 -16.61 8.21 8.04
CA GLY A 22 -17.10 7.92 9.39
C GLY A 22 -16.44 6.74 10.09
N PHE A 23 -15.19 6.39 9.75
CA PHE A 23 -14.47 5.33 10.46
C PHE A 23 -13.72 5.85 11.71
N CYS A 24 -13.51 4.95 12.68
CA CYS A 24 -12.76 5.26 13.90
C CYS A 24 -11.25 5.29 13.62
N VAL A 25 -10.63 6.42 13.96
CA VAL A 25 -9.17 6.63 13.87
C VAL A 25 -8.56 6.33 15.21
N ASN A 26 -7.65 5.37 15.24
CA ASN A 26 -6.91 5.02 16.45
C ASN A 26 -5.55 5.71 16.44
N CYS A 27 -5.19 6.36 17.54
CA CYS A 27 -3.89 6.97 17.77
C CYS A 27 -3.13 6.10 18.78
N PRO A 28 -1.91 5.65 18.47
CA PRO A 28 -1.10 4.90 19.42
C PRO A 28 -0.67 5.79 20.59
N GLU A 29 -0.33 5.16 21.72
CA GLU A 29 0.09 5.88 22.93
C GLU A 29 1.42 6.62 22.72
N ASN A 30 2.37 5.98 22.04
CA ASN A 30 3.66 6.54 21.68
C ASN A 30 4.20 5.87 20.39
N ARG A 31 5.21 6.47 19.77
CA ARG A 31 5.93 5.91 18.61
C ARG A 31 6.51 4.53 18.90
N ASP A 32 6.96 4.29 20.13
CA ASP A 32 7.54 3.01 20.53
C ASP A 32 6.49 1.90 20.71
N THR A 33 5.23 2.27 20.98
CA THR A 33 4.14 1.31 21.24
C THR A 33 3.34 0.96 19.97
N VAL A 34 3.57 1.66 18.85
CA VAL A 34 2.81 1.50 17.59
C VAL A 34 2.55 0.05 17.21
N LEU A 35 3.55 -0.82 17.28
CA LEU A 35 3.41 -2.22 16.89
C LEU A 35 2.63 -3.07 17.90
N ASN A 36 2.63 -2.70 19.17
CA ASN A 36 1.80 -3.36 20.18
C ASN A 36 0.35 -2.88 20.06
N ASP A 37 0.15 -1.57 19.93
CA ASP A 37 -1.16 -0.95 19.75
C ASP A 37 -1.83 -1.47 18.47
N LEU A 38 -1.06 -1.63 17.38
CA LEU A 38 -1.55 -2.24 16.13
C LEU A 38 -2.12 -3.64 16.35
N LYS A 39 -1.48 -4.46 17.20
CA LYS A 39 -1.94 -5.82 17.50
C LYS A 39 -3.19 -5.81 18.37
N GLU A 40 -3.26 -4.92 19.34
CA GLU A 40 -4.42 -4.78 20.24
C GLU A 40 -5.64 -4.26 19.49
N ILE A 41 -5.46 -3.20 18.71
CA ILE A 41 -6.53 -2.57 17.91
C ILE A 41 -7.04 -3.52 16.82
N GLY A 42 -6.12 -4.21 16.12
CA GLY A 42 -6.43 -5.05 14.98
C GLY A 42 -7.26 -4.31 13.92
N PRO A 43 -6.69 -3.32 13.22
CA PRO A 43 -7.47 -2.43 12.35
C PRO A 43 -8.00 -3.14 11.11
N THR A 44 -9.11 -2.63 10.57
CA THR A 44 -9.67 -3.09 9.28
C THR A 44 -9.10 -2.33 8.09
N TYR A 45 -8.55 -1.14 8.32
CA TYR A 45 -7.91 -0.26 7.35
C TYR A 45 -6.57 0.18 7.90
N TYR A 46 -5.51 0.06 7.10
CA TYR A 46 -4.16 0.43 7.52
C TYR A 46 -3.43 1.18 6.42
N PHE A 47 -2.71 2.22 6.79
CA PHE A 47 -1.89 3.00 5.87
C PHE A 47 -0.48 3.08 6.44
N ALA A 48 0.53 2.75 5.65
CA ALA A 48 1.92 2.84 6.05
C ALA A 48 2.87 3.03 4.85
N PRO A 49 3.95 3.82 4.99
CA PRO A 49 4.99 3.88 3.97
C PRO A 49 5.71 2.52 3.84
N PRO A 50 6.38 2.25 2.70
CA PRO A 50 7.05 0.98 2.44
C PRO A 50 7.95 0.53 3.60
N ALA A 51 8.77 1.44 4.15
CA ALA A 51 9.71 1.19 5.25
C ALA A 51 9.09 0.44 6.46
N ILE A 52 7.83 0.70 6.78
CA ILE A 52 7.14 0.00 7.87
C ILE A 52 6.88 -1.46 7.51
N PHE A 53 6.44 -1.74 6.28
CA PHE A 53 6.27 -3.11 5.78
C PHE A 53 7.61 -3.85 5.69
N GLU A 54 8.69 -3.17 5.28
CA GLU A 54 10.04 -3.77 5.25
C GLU A 54 10.52 -4.15 6.66
N SER A 55 10.32 -3.26 7.63
CA SER A 55 10.64 -3.51 9.03
C SER A 55 9.86 -4.69 9.61
N LEU A 56 8.55 -4.77 9.30
CA LEU A 56 7.70 -5.89 9.70
C LEU A 56 8.18 -7.21 9.10
N LEU A 57 8.48 -7.24 7.80
CA LEU A 57 9.01 -8.43 7.13
C LEU A 57 10.34 -8.85 7.75
N THR A 58 11.27 -7.92 7.93
CA THR A 58 12.60 -8.17 8.53
C THR A 58 12.45 -8.82 9.90
N ARG A 59 11.56 -8.29 10.76
CA ARG A 59 11.28 -8.85 12.08
C ARG A 59 10.72 -10.28 12.01
N VAL A 60 9.86 -10.56 11.03
CA VAL A 60 9.32 -11.91 10.80
C VAL A 60 10.43 -12.87 10.39
N MET A 61 11.30 -12.46 9.47
CA MET A 61 12.41 -13.29 8.98
C MET A 61 13.39 -13.62 10.10
N ILE A 62 13.83 -12.62 10.88
CA ILE A 62 14.72 -12.84 12.05
C ILE A 62 14.10 -13.85 13.02
N ARG A 63 12.82 -13.67 13.37
CA ARG A 63 12.13 -14.60 14.29
C ARG A 63 11.98 -16.01 13.73
N MET A 64 11.87 -16.18 12.41
CA MET A 64 11.81 -17.50 11.78
C MET A 64 13.18 -18.15 11.65
N GLU A 65 14.25 -17.37 11.54
CA GLU A 65 15.63 -17.89 11.60
C GLU A 65 15.96 -18.45 12.99
N ASP A 66 15.52 -17.77 14.05
CA ASP A 66 15.65 -18.20 15.44
C ASP A 66 14.67 -19.34 15.83
N ALA A 67 13.70 -19.65 14.97
CA ALA A 67 12.70 -20.67 15.26
C ALA A 67 13.29 -22.09 15.12
N GLY A 68 12.76 -23.02 15.91
CA GLY A 68 13.12 -24.43 15.82
C GLY A 68 12.92 -25.00 14.41
N TRP A 69 13.79 -25.95 14.02
CA TRP A 69 13.88 -26.49 12.66
C TRP A 69 12.54 -26.88 12.02
N MET A 70 11.63 -27.46 12.81
CA MET A 70 10.30 -27.88 12.36
C MET A 70 9.42 -26.68 11.96
N LYS A 71 9.42 -25.60 12.77
CA LYS A 71 8.67 -24.37 12.47
C LYS A 71 9.23 -23.68 11.23
N ARG A 72 10.55 -23.60 11.11
CA ARG A 72 11.22 -23.01 9.94
C ARG A 72 10.92 -23.77 8.66
N LYS A 73 10.97 -25.11 8.68
CA LYS A 73 10.63 -25.94 7.52
C LYS A 73 9.16 -25.78 7.11
N MET A 74 8.26 -25.74 8.09
CA MET A 74 6.83 -25.48 7.86
C MET A 74 6.61 -24.10 7.25
N PHE A 75 7.20 -23.05 7.84
CA PHE A 75 7.12 -21.69 7.33
C PHE A 75 7.59 -21.62 5.87
N ASN A 76 8.79 -22.13 5.56
CA ASN A 76 9.34 -22.09 4.21
C ASN A 76 8.44 -22.82 3.20
N TYR A 77 7.96 -24.02 3.53
CA TYR A 77 7.09 -24.79 2.65
C TYR A 77 5.78 -24.06 2.33
N PHE A 78 5.10 -23.53 3.35
CA PHE A 78 3.84 -22.82 3.16
C PHE A 78 4.06 -21.47 2.47
N MET A 79 5.12 -20.73 2.80
CA MET A 79 5.44 -19.47 2.11
C MET A 79 5.78 -19.67 0.62
N GLU A 80 6.49 -20.74 0.28
CA GLU A 80 6.75 -21.08 -1.13
C GLU A 80 5.47 -21.44 -1.89
N HIS A 81 4.55 -22.15 -1.23
CA HIS A 81 3.23 -22.43 -1.78
C HIS A 81 2.39 -21.16 -1.92
N SER A 82 2.35 -20.31 -0.88
CA SER A 82 1.56 -19.07 -0.86
C SER A 82 2.03 -18.07 -1.91
N ARG A 83 3.34 -17.99 -2.19
CA ARG A 83 3.88 -17.13 -3.26
C ARG A 83 3.32 -17.51 -4.64
N ARG A 84 3.00 -18.78 -4.86
CA ARG A 84 2.46 -19.26 -6.16
C ARG A 84 0.96 -19.02 -6.31
N VAL A 85 0.18 -19.15 -5.24
CA VAL A 85 -1.30 -19.16 -5.35
C VAL A 85 -2.00 -18.12 -4.49
N GLY A 86 -1.33 -17.53 -3.50
CA GLY A 86 -1.93 -16.62 -2.53
C GLY A 86 -2.45 -15.34 -3.17
N THR A 87 -1.67 -14.71 -4.05
CA THR A 87 -2.09 -13.52 -4.80
C THR A 87 -3.28 -13.81 -5.70
N ASP A 88 -3.27 -14.94 -6.42
CA ASP A 88 -4.39 -15.36 -7.28
C ASP A 88 -5.66 -15.65 -6.48
N ILE A 89 -5.55 -16.30 -5.31
CA ILE A 89 -6.67 -16.50 -4.39
C ILE A 89 -7.24 -15.15 -3.93
N LEU A 90 -6.36 -14.22 -3.55
CA LEU A 90 -6.73 -12.88 -3.07
C LEU A 90 -7.46 -12.07 -4.15
N ASP A 91 -6.97 -12.14 -5.40
CA ASP A 91 -7.57 -11.48 -6.57
C ASP A 91 -8.71 -12.28 -7.20
N ARG A 92 -9.18 -13.35 -6.54
CA ARG A 92 -10.31 -14.22 -6.97
C ARG A 92 -10.11 -14.87 -8.34
N LYS A 93 -8.86 -15.11 -8.73
CA LYS A 93 -8.48 -15.84 -9.94
C LYS A 93 -8.68 -17.36 -9.74
N PRO A 94 -8.84 -18.13 -10.85
CA PRO A 94 -8.98 -19.58 -10.77
C PRO A 94 -7.70 -20.20 -10.22
N VAL A 95 -7.84 -21.07 -9.20
CA VAL A 95 -6.76 -21.82 -8.57
C VAL A 95 -7.28 -23.24 -8.34
N SER A 96 -6.41 -24.24 -8.51
CA SER A 96 -6.80 -25.65 -8.39
C SER A 96 -7.37 -25.97 -7.01
N PHE A 97 -8.26 -26.97 -6.92
CA PHE A 97 -8.86 -27.37 -5.65
C PHE A 97 -7.81 -27.85 -4.64
N ILE A 98 -6.79 -28.59 -5.10
CA ILE A 98 -5.71 -29.10 -4.27
C ILE A 98 -4.91 -27.94 -3.68
N ASP A 99 -4.53 -26.96 -4.50
CA ASP A 99 -3.78 -25.79 -4.03
C ASP A 99 -4.59 -24.97 -3.03
N ARG A 100 -5.91 -24.82 -3.24
CA ARG A 100 -6.78 -24.15 -2.28
C ARG A 100 -6.82 -24.87 -0.93
N MET A 101 -6.78 -26.20 -0.92
CA MET A 101 -6.72 -26.99 0.32
C MET A 101 -5.37 -26.87 1.03
N ILE A 102 -4.26 -26.92 0.29
CA ILE A 102 -2.92 -26.70 0.87
C ILE A 102 -2.80 -25.27 1.42
N TYR A 103 -3.30 -24.27 0.69
CA TYR A 103 -3.35 -22.89 1.14
C TYR A 103 -4.20 -22.74 2.41
N ALA A 104 -5.37 -23.38 2.49
CA ALA A 104 -6.21 -23.36 3.69
C ALA A 104 -5.50 -23.98 4.92
N LEU A 105 -4.77 -25.08 4.72
CA LEU A 105 -3.94 -25.68 5.77
C LEU A 105 -2.81 -24.74 6.21
N GLY A 106 -2.15 -24.09 5.26
CA GLY A 106 -1.15 -23.05 5.53
C GLY A 106 -1.73 -21.84 6.26
N SER A 107 -2.97 -21.47 5.95
CA SER A 107 -3.70 -20.40 6.62
C SER A 107 -3.85 -20.70 8.11
N LEU A 108 -4.28 -21.92 8.45
CA LEU A 108 -4.45 -22.34 9.83
C LEU A 108 -3.13 -22.40 10.60
N MET A 109 -2.05 -22.91 9.99
CA MET A 109 -0.81 -23.22 10.70
C MET A 109 0.23 -22.09 10.67
N VAL A 110 0.21 -21.24 9.64
CA VAL A 110 1.24 -20.22 9.39
C VAL A 110 0.63 -18.83 9.17
N TYR A 111 -0.25 -18.66 8.17
CA TYR A 111 -0.63 -17.32 7.71
C TYR A 111 -1.52 -16.58 8.71
N GLU A 112 -2.56 -17.20 9.28
CA GLU A 112 -3.42 -16.56 10.29
C GLU A 112 -2.65 -16.28 11.59
N PRO A 113 -1.86 -17.21 12.16
CA PRO A 113 -1.01 -16.90 13.31
C PRO A 113 -0.03 -15.75 13.05
N LEU A 114 0.52 -15.67 11.84
CA LEU A 114 1.43 -14.61 11.43
C LEU A 114 0.70 -13.26 11.31
N LYS A 115 -0.42 -13.22 10.59
CA LYS A 115 -1.30 -12.03 10.50
C LYS A 115 -1.71 -11.56 11.88
N ASN A 116 -2.06 -12.47 12.77
CA ASN A 116 -2.39 -12.15 14.15
C ASN A 116 -1.22 -11.56 14.92
N ASN A 117 -0.02 -12.12 14.75
CA ASN A 117 1.17 -11.53 15.37
C ASN A 117 1.51 -10.15 14.81
N LEU A 118 1.11 -9.84 13.58
CA LEU A 118 1.32 -8.53 12.94
C LEU A 118 0.19 -7.53 13.25
N GLY A 119 -0.92 -7.97 13.86
CA GLY A 119 -2.12 -7.14 14.07
C GLY A 119 -3.03 -7.03 12.83
N PHE A 120 -2.82 -7.89 11.83
CA PHE A 120 -3.51 -7.88 10.54
C PHE A 120 -4.65 -8.89 10.40
N THR A 121 -5.06 -9.58 11.48
CA THR A 121 -6.16 -10.56 11.44
C THR A 121 -7.46 -9.99 10.87
N ARG A 122 -7.79 -8.74 11.23
CA ARG A 122 -9.01 -8.05 10.80
C ARG A 122 -8.80 -7.14 9.59
N LEU A 123 -7.57 -7.06 9.09
CA LEU A 123 -7.20 -6.12 8.03
C LEU A 123 -7.91 -6.49 6.73
N LYS A 124 -8.71 -5.57 6.21
CA LYS A 124 -9.43 -5.73 4.94
C LYS A 124 -8.72 -5.03 3.79
N LEU A 125 -8.01 -3.94 4.09
CA LEU A 125 -7.34 -3.11 3.11
C LEU A 125 -6.14 -2.43 3.77
N ALA A 126 -4.98 -2.55 3.11
CA ALA A 126 -3.82 -1.74 3.41
C ALA A 126 -3.37 -0.96 2.18
N TYR A 127 -2.98 0.29 2.39
CA TYR A 127 -2.32 1.09 1.36
C TYR A 127 -0.88 1.41 1.75
N THR A 128 -0.03 1.45 0.73
CA THR A 128 1.33 1.95 0.83
C THR A 128 1.59 3.01 -0.24
N ALA A 129 2.34 4.04 0.12
CA ALA A 129 2.61 5.21 -0.71
C ALA A 129 3.85 5.97 -0.22
N GLY A 130 4.23 6.99 -0.98
CA GLY A 130 5.31 7.92 -0.67
C GLY A 130 6.63 7.53 -1.30
N GLU A 131 6.88 6.23 -1.47
CA GLU A 131 8.05 5.67 -2.13
C GLU A 131 7.69 4.33 -2.79
N ALA A 132 8.54 3.83 -3.68
CA ALA A 132 8.37 2.51 -4.29
C ALA A 132 8.60 1.40 -3.26
N ILE A 133 7.71 0.42 -3.20
CA ILE A 133 7.89 -0.79 -2.40
C ILE A 133 8.57 -1.89 -3.22
N GLY A 134 9.54 -2.59 -2.62
CA GLY A 134 10.18 -3.73 -3.26
C GLY A 134 9.17 -4.83 -3.66
N PRO A 135 9.20 -5.37 -4.89
CA PRO A 135 8.26 -6.39 -5.35
C PRO A 135 8.20 -7.64 -4.45
N GLU A 136 9.32 -8.02 -3.84
CA GLU A 136 9.37 -9.15 -2.91
C GLU A 136 8.56 -8.89 -1.64
N ILE A 137 8.66 -7.68 -1.09
CA ILE A 137 7.96 -7.28 0.14
C ILE A 137 6.46 -7.24 -0.14
N PHE A 138 6.07 -6.61 -1.26
CA PHE A 138 4.69 -6.55 -1.70
C PHE A 138 4.09 -7.94 -1.91
N THR A 139 4.81 -8.81 -2.63
CA THR A 139 4.40 -10.19 -2.88
C THR A 139 4.31 -11.00 -1.60
N PHE A 140 5.23 -10.81 -0.64
CA PHE A 140 5.19 -11.49 0.65
C PHE A 140 3.87 -11.21 1.38
N PHE A 141 3.50 -9.95 1.59
CA PHE A 141 2.27 -9.62 2.32
C PHE A 141 1.02 -10.09 1.55
N ARG A 142 0.97 -9.89 0.22
CA ARG A 142 -0.15 -10.38 -0.60
C ARG A 142 -0.29 -11.89 -0.58
N SER A 143 0.83 -12.63 -0.55
CA SER A 143 0.83 -14.09 -0.45
C SER A 143 0.22 -14.61 0.86
N LEU A 144 0.24 -13.81 1.94
CA LEU A 144 -0.42 -14.13 3.21
C LEU A 144 -1.94 -13.85 3.17
N GLY A 145 -2.46 -13.36 2.05
CA GLY A 145 -3.83 -12.91 1.89
C GLY A 145 -4.09 -11.51 2.45
N ILE A 146 -3.04 -10.69 2.65
CA ILE A 146 -3.20 -9.29 3.05
C ILE A 146 -3.43 -8.47 1.79
N ASN A 147 -4.57 -7.76 1.71
CA ASN A 147 -4.89 -6.86 0.61
C ASN A 147 -4.12 -5.53 0.73
N ILE A 148 -2.80 -5.61 0.59
CA ILE A 148 -1.94 -4.44 0.42
C ILE A 148 -1.99 -4.00 -1.05
N LYS A 149 -2.07 -2.68 -1.23
CA LYS A 149 -2.14 -2.01 -2.54
C LYS A 149 -1.25 -0.77 -2.55
N GLN A 150 -0.78 -0.43 -3.74
CA GLN A 150 -0.04 0.81 -3.96
C GLN A 150 -0.99 1.94 -4.35
N LEU A 151 -0.59 3.16 -4.00
CA LEU A 151 -1.14 4.39 -4.56
C LEU A 151 0.00 5.36 -4.83
N TYR A 152 -0.16 6.15 -5.88
CA TYR A 152 0.76 7.22 -6.26
C TYR A 152 0.11 8.58 -6.04
N GLY A 153 0.92 9.50 -5.55
CA GLY A 153 0.46 10.71 -4.93
C GLY A 153 1.56 11.65 -4.52
N GLN A 154 1.23 12.94 -4.47
CA GLN A 154 2.08 13.99 -3.93
C GLN A 154 1.24 14.99 -3.13
N THR A 155 1.92 15.88 -2.41
CA THR A 155 1.26 16.90 -1.57
C THR A 155 0.39 17.83 -2.42
N GLU A 156 0.89 18.19 -3.59
CA GLU A 156 0.28 19.06 -4.58
C GLU A 156 -1.00 18.47 -5.17
N ALA A 157 -1.20 17.15 -5.06
CA ALA A 157 -2.37 16.43 -5.56
C ALA A 157 -3.41 16.12 -4.47
N THR A 158 -3.16 16.53 -3.22
CA THR A 158 -3.90 16.03 -2.06
C THR A 158 -3.91 14.49 -2.04
N VAL A 159 -2.73 13.89 -2.23
CA VAL A 159 -2.44 12.44 -2.22
C VAL A 159 -2.91 11.66 -3.45
N PHE A 160 -4.09 11.87 -4.03
CA PHE A 160 -4.61 10.90 -5.01
C PHE A 160 -4.28 11.26 -6.46
N ILE A 161 -3.35 10.52 -7.07
CA ILE A 161 -3.13 10.53 -8.54
C ILE A 161 -3.54 9.17 -9.13
N CYS A 162 -2.90 8.08 -8.69
CA CYS A 162 -3.22 6.72 -9.11
C CYS A 162 -3.47 5.82 -7.89
N VAL A 163 -4.36 4.84 -8.05
CA VAL A 163 -4.68 3.85 -7.03
C VAL A 163 -4.90 2.49 -7.69
N GLN A 164 -4.39 1.42 -7.08
CA GLN A 164 -4.64 0.07 -7.58
C GLN A 164 -6.08 -0.38 -7.28
N PRO A 165 -6.89 -0.77 -8.29
CA PRO A 165 -8.22 -1.30 -8.05
C PRO A 165 -8.16 -2.75 -7.55
N ASP A 166 -9.24 -3.23 -6.94
CA ASP A 166 -9.33 -4.65 -6.56
C ASP A 166 -9.25 -5.55 -7.81
N GLY A 167 -8.52 -6.65 -7.70
CA GLY A 167 -8.36 -7.64 -8.78
C GLY A 167 -7.33 -7.29 -9.85
N GLU A 168 -6.81 -6.05 -9.87
CA GLU A 168 -5.73 -5.63 -10.79
C GLU A 168 -4.53 -5.07 -10.02
N VAL A 169 -4.11 -5.78 -8.98
CA VAL A 169 -3.02 -5.34 -8.12
C VAL A 169 -1.71 -5.96 -8.60
N MET A 170 -0.75 -5.12 -9.00
CA MET A 170 0.54 -5.55 -9.57
C MET A 170 1.71 -4.91 -8.81
N ALA A 171 2.82 -5.62 -8.66
CA ALA A 171 3.94 -5.13 -7.86
C ALA A 171 4.71 -3.99 -8.55
N ASP A 172 4.65 -3.95 -9.86
CA ASP A 172 5.37 -3.05 -10.76
C ASP A 172 4.58 -1.82 -11.18
N THR A 173 3.32 -1.65 -10.73
CA THR A 173 2.51 -0.47 -11.05
C THR A 173 1.98 0.23 -9.81
N VAL A 174 1.68 1.51 -9.93
CA VAL A 174 1.01 2.31 -8.88
C VAL A 174 -0.51 2.38 -9.07
N GLY A 175 -1.03 1.72 -10.11
CA GLY A 175 -2.45 1.57 -10.37
C GLY A 175 -2.98 2.48 -11.48
N LYS A 176 -4.30 2.61 -11.52
CA LYS A 176 -5.00 3.44 -12.51
C LYS A 176 -5.26 4.83 -11.96
N MET A 177 -5.52 5.79 -12.85
CA MET A 177 -5.97 7.13 -12.49
C MET A 177 -7.11 7.08 -11.46
N ALA A 178 -6.94 7.84 -10.38
CA ALA A 178 -8.00 8.01 -9.40
C ALA A 178 -9.21 8.75 -10.03
N PRO A 179 -10.42 8.61 -9.47
CA PRO A 179 -11.60 9.27 -10.02
C PRO A 179 -11.42 10.79 -10.17
N GLY A 180 -11.66 11.30 -11.38
CA GLY A 180 -11.50 12.72 -11.70
C GLY A 180 -10.06 13.18 -11.94
N VAL A 181 -9.08 12.27 -11.95
CA VAL A 181 -7.70 12.56 -12.36
C VAL A 181 -7.54 12.33 -13.85
N GLU A 182 -6.93 13.30 -14.52
CA GLU A 182 -6.42 13.18 -15.88
C GLU A 182 -4.89 13.08 -15.84
N LEU A 183 -4.31 12.24 -16.71
CA LEU A 183 -2.87 12.09 -16.86
C LEU A 183 -2.43 12.38 -18.29
N LYS A 184 -1.23 12.95 -18.42
CA LYS A 184 -0.48 13.00 -19.67
C LYS A 184 0.99 12.70 -19.37
N ILE A 185 1.65 12.02 -20.30
CA ILE A 185 3.08 11.74 -20.24
C ILE A 185 3.75 12.61 -21.31
N ALA A 186 4.77 13.36 -20.93
CA ALA A 186 5.56 14.17 -21.86
C ALA A 186 6.53 13.29 -22.67
N ASP A 187 7.11 13.85 -23.74
CA ASP A 187 8.01 13.12 -24.63
C ASP A 187 9.30 12.62 -23.93
N ASP A 188 9.69 13.28 -22.84
CA ASP A 188 10.81 12.90 -21.97
C ASP A 188 10.43 11.88 -20.87
N GLY A 189 9.15 11.50 -20.80
CA GLY A 189 8.61 10.55 -19.83
C GLY A 189 8.09 11.19 -18.54
N GLU A 190 8.14 12.52 -18.38
CA GLU A 190 7.60 13.18 -17.19
C GLU A 190 6.07 13.02 -17.11
N VAL A 191 5.57 12.69 -15.92
CA VAL A 191 4.14 12.58 -15.63
C VAL A 191 3.58 13.97 -15.31
N PHE A 192 2.43 14.28 -15.90
CA PHE A 192 1.64 15.43 -15.52
C PHE A 192 0.23 14.98 -15.18
N TYR A 193 -0.39 15.64 -14.21
CA TYR A 193 -1.77 15.38 -13.85
C TYR A 193 -2.60 16.65 -13.76
N ARG A 194 -3.92 16.49 -13.90
CA ARG A 194 -4.91 17.50 -13.55
C ARG A 194 -6.01 16.82 -12.75
N SER A 195 -6.43 17.42 -11.64
CA SER A 195 -7.46 16.84 -10.77
C SER A 195 -8.15 17.88 -9.90
N PRO A 196 -9.31 17.56 -9.29
CA PRO A 196 -9.93 18.39 -8.25
C PRO A 196 -9.06 18.57 -7.00
N GLY A 197 -8.07 17.68 -6.78
CA GLY A 197 -7.17 17.70 -5.63
C GLY A 197 -5.93 18.57 -5.80
N VAL A 198 -5.77 19.23 -6.96
CA VAL A 198 -4.64 20.12 -7.25
C VAL A 198 -4.58 21.28 -6.26
N PHE A 199 -3.40 21.52 -5.70
CA PHE A 199 -3.10 22.64 -4.80
C PHE A 199 -3.38 24.01 -5.44
N GLN A 200 -3.63 25.01 -4.59
CA GLN A 200 -3.88 26.37 -5.04
C GLN A 200 -2.59 27.08 -5.47
N GLU A 201 -1.61 27.15 -4.59
CA GLU A 201 -0.30 27.76 -4.84
C GLU A 201 0.68 27.38 -3.74
N TYR A 202 1.97 27.58 -3.99
CA TYR A 202 2.98 27.58 -2.94
C TYR A 202 2.94 28.93 -2.22
N PHE A 203 2.86 28.88 -0.88
CA PHE A 203 2.74 30.08 -0.05
C PHE A 203 3.90 31.06 -0.29
N ASN A 204 3.57 32.31 -0.64
CA ASN A 204 4.51 33.38 -0.97
C ASN A 204 5.53 33.03 -2.08
N ASN A 205 5.19 32.09 -2.97
CA ASN A 205 6.10 31.67 -4.04
C ASN A 205 5.35 31.51 -5.40
N PRO A 206 4.97 32.62 -6.04
CA PRO A 206 4.28 32.59 -7.33
C PRO A 206 5.17 32.03 -8.46
N GLU A 207 6.48 32.21 -8.39
CA GLU A 207 7.42 31.69 -9.39
C GLU A 207 7.49 30.16 -9.36
N ALA A 208 7.59 29.54 -8.17
CA ALA A 208 7.52 28.08 -8.07
C ALA A 208 6.13 27.58 -8.50
N THR A 209 5.07 28.31 -8.15
CA THR A 209 3.70 27.92 -8.52
C THR A 209 3.51 27.86 -10.03
N SER A 210 3.96 28.88 -10.77
CA SER A 210 3.83 28.91 -12.22
C SER A 210 4.76 27.95 -12.95
N LYS A 211 5.90 27.58 -12.34
CA LYS A 211 6.79 26.52 -12.84
C LYS A 211 6.17 25.14 -12.69
N THR A 212 5.50 24.87 -11.57
CA THR A 212 4.94 23.55 -11.26
C THR A 212 3.55 23.35 -11.84
N LYS A 213 2.72 24.41 -11.89
CA LYS A 213 1.33 24.33 -12.32
C LYS A 213 1.04 25.33 -13.44
N SER A 214 0.50 24.84 -14.54
CA SER A 214 0.06 25.65 -15.67
C SER A 214 -1.28 26.34 -15.42
N GLU A 215 -1.59 27.36 -16.22
CA GLU A 215 -2.86 28.11 -16.12
C GLU A 215 -4.11 27.24 -16.39
N ASP A 216 -3.97 26.19 -17.20
CA ASP A 216 -5.03 25.21 -17.49
C ASP A 216 -5.11 24.05 -16.47
N GLY A 217 -4.33 24.15 -15.38
CA GLY A 217 -4.42 23.30 -14.19
C GLY A 217 -3.61 22.01 -14.25
N TRP A 218 -2.73 21.82 -15.23
CA TRP A 218 -1.79 20.70 -15.21
C TRP A 218 -0.65 20.96 -14.24
N VAL A 219 -0.31 19.93 -13.48
CA VAL A 219 0.82 19.93 -12.56
C VAL A 219 1.91 19.02 -13.10
N ALA A 220 3.12 19.54 -13.23
CA ALA A 220 4.33 18.76 -13.49
C ALA A 220 4.71 18.01 -12.21
N THR A 221 4.79 16.68 -12.26
CA THR A 221 5.09 15.89 -11.06
C THR A 221 6.57 15.90 -10.72
N GLY A 222 7.46 16.11 -11.71
CA GLY A 222 8.89 15.84 -11.59
C GLY A 222 9.25 14.35 -11.60
N ASP A 223 8.26 13.46 -11.70
CA ASP A 223 8.44 12.01 -11.71
C ASP A 223 8.32 11.47 -13.14
N ALA A 224 9.18 10.52 -13.50
CA ALA A 224 9.06 9.79 -14.76
C ALA A 224 8.09 8.61 -14.61
N GLY A 225 7.32 8.32 -15.65
CA GLY A 225 6.39 7.19 -15.64
C GLY A 225 5.93 6.77 -17.03
N ILE A 226 5.42 5.54 -17.11
CA ILE A 226 4.90 4.96 -18.36
C ILE A 226 3.45 4.53 -18.14
N LEU A 227 2.54 5.06 -18.94
CA LEU A 227 1.15 4.61 -18.94
C LEU A 227 1.02 3.36 -19.83
N GLN A 228 0.64 2.24 -19.22
CA GLN A 228 0.41 0.98 -19.91
C GLN A 228 -0.96 0.97 -20.64
N ASP A 229 -1.11 0.11 -21.65
CA ASP A 229 -2.35 -0.05 -22.42
C ASP A 229 -3.57 -0.43 -21.57
N ASN A 230 -3.34 -1.09 -20.43
CA ASN A 230 -4.38 -1.47 -19.46
C ASN A 230 -4.80 -0.29 -18.55
N GLY A 231 -4.21 0.89 -18.73
CA GLY A 231 -4.47 2.11 -17.96
C GLY A 231 -3.71 2.23 -16.63
N HIS A 232 -2.78 1.31 -16.35
CA HIS A 232 -1.92 1.39 -15.16
C HIS A 232 -0.69 2.25 -15.41
N LEU A 233 -0.32 3.07 -14.41
CA LEU A 233 0.93 3.83 -14.39
C LEU A 233 2.03 2.97 -13.76
N MET A 234 3.17 2.87 -14.45
CA MET A 234 4.43 2.26 -13.98
C MET A 234 5.46 3.34 -13.70
#